data_AF-A0A087UXN9-F1
#
_entry.id   AF-A0A087UXN9-F1
#
_cell.length_a   1.000
_cell.length_b   1.000
_cell.length_c   1.000
_cell.angle_alpha   90.00
_cell.angle_beta   90.00
_cell.angle_gamma   90.00
#
_symmetry.space_group_name_H-M   'P 1'
#
loop_
_entity.id
_entity.type
_entity.pdbx_description
1 polymer ?
#
loop_
_entity_poly.entity_id
_entity_poly.type
_entity_poly.pdbx_seq_one_letter_code
_entity_poly.pdbx_strand_id
1 'polypeptide(L)'
;MVSSYITSLIRALYNLQSHPIARSKYGSFDVLETEFRSLVDAIWKMKMLDEKEKYIKKIVVKWEQLKQCEIQSFFQMSKESNLNPRLDSAISSLCELLRLLFEEIIANPCLKYEESTHNSEHQEVLIHLQKLGIKRLNDVADFLEVKAMQNITMSSY
;
A
#
# COMPACT_ATOMS: atom_id res chain seq x y z
N MET A 1 1.73 -5.82 -11.41
CA MET A 1 0.58 -6.05 -12.32
C MET A 1 -0.75 -6.04 -11.56
N VAL A 2 -1.02 -6.95 -10.61
CA VAL A 2 -2.30 -6.90 -9.85
C VAL A 2 -2.40 -5.70 -8.89
N SER A 3 -1.31 -5.34 -8.23
CA SER A 3 -1.23 -4.16 -7.35
C SER A 3 -1.62 -2.85 -8.05
N SER A 4 -1.16 -2.65 -9.28
CA SER A 4 -1.50 -1.47 -10.09
C SER A 4 -2.97 -1.45 -10.48
N TYR A 5 -3.57 -2.61 -10.80
CA TYR A 5 -5.01 -2.67 -11.10
C TYR A 5 -5.88 -2.37 -9.88
N ILE A 6 -5.55 -2.94 -8.71
CA ILE A 6 -6.30 -2.67 -7.47
C ILE A 6 -6.23 -1.19 -7.09
N THR A 7 -5.02 -0.61 -7.11
CA THR A 7 -4.81 0.79 -6.74
C THR A 7 -5.44 1.77 -7.74
N SER A 8 -5.41 1.46 -9.05
CA SER A 8 -6.12 2.25 -10.08
C SER A 8 -7.61 2.28 -9.82
N LEU A 9 -8.21 1.10 -9.59
CA LEU A 9 -9.64 0.97 -9.38
C LEU A 9 -10.10 1.66 -8.08
N ILE A 10 -9.36 1.50 -6.97
CA ILE A 10 -9.64 2.22 -5.72
C ILE A 10 -9.59 3.73 -5.95
N ARG A 11 -8.57 4.22 -6.66
CA ARG A 11 -8.42 5.65 -6.94
C ARG A 11 -9.57 6.18 -7.79
N ALA A 12 -9.97 5.44 -8.83
CA ALA A 12 -11.09 5.83 -9.68
C ALA A 12 -12.40 5.92 -8.88
N LEU A 13 -12.69 4.90 -8.06
CA LEU A 13 -13.88 4.86 -7.19
C LEU A 13 -13.88 5.99 -6.13
N TYR A 14 -12.74 6.23 -5.49
CA TYR A 14 -12.61 7.30 -4.49
C TYR A 14 -12.73 8.70 -5.11
N ASN A 15 -12.22 8.89 -6.33
CA ASN A 15 -12.38 10.16 -7.06
C ASN A 15 -13.84 10.41 -7.45
N LEU A 16 -14.60 9.37 -7.82
CA LEU A 16 -16.04 9.50 -8.04
C LEU A 16 -16.76 9.94 -6.78
N GLN A 17 -16.36 9.41 -5.62
CA GLN A 17 -16.92 9.76 -4.31
C GLN A 17 -16.58 11.19 -3.87
N SER A 18 -15.32 11.57 -4.02
CA SER A 18 -14.79 12.85 -3.51
C SER A 18 -15.06 14.01 -4.46
N HIS A 19 -15.10 13.74 -5.76
CA HIS A 19 -15.24 14.74 -6.82
C HIS A 19 -16.30 14.33 -7.85
N PRO A 20 -17.56 14.10 -7.43
CA PRO A 20 -18.64 13.61 -8.30
C PRO A 20 -18.86 14.50 -9.53
N ILE A 21 -18.68 15.81 -9.41
CA ILE A 21 -18.85 16.79 -10.50
C ILE A 21 -17.72 16.70 -11.55
N ALA A 22 -16.53 16.27 -11.17
CA ALA A 22 -15.38 16.16 -12.06
C ALA A 22 -15.26 14.78 -12.75
N ARG A 23 -16.31 13.93 -12.66
CA ARG A 23 -16.39 12.58 -13.23
C ARG A 23 -15.92 12.47 -14.69
N SER A 24 -16.14 13.49 -15.52
CA SER A 24 -15.72 13.50 -16.93
C SER A 24 -14.20 13.44 -17.15
N LYS A 25 -13.40 13.93 -16.20
CA LYS A 25 -11.93 13.83 -16.25
C LYS A 25 -11.43 12.46 -15.80
N TYR A 26 -12.28 11.65 -15.17
CA TYR A 26 -11.93 10.36 -14.59
C TYR A 26 -12.37 9.16 -15.44
N GLY A 27 -12.95 9.41 -16.63
CA GLY A 27 -13.27 8.38 -17.63
C GLY A 27 -14.77 8.14 -17.82
N SER A 28 -15.11 7.17 -18.68
CA SER A 28 -16.48 6.65 -18.81
C SER A 28 -16.68 5.42 -17.92
N PHE A 29 -17.95 5.05 -17.71
CA PHE A 29 -18.28 3.79 -17.06
C PHE A 29 -17.61 2.58 -17.74
N ASP A 30 -17.51 2.59 -19.08
CA ASP A 30 -16.88 1.49 -19.85
C ASP A 30 -15.40 1.32 -19.54
N VAL A 31 -14.68 2.43 -19.30
CA VAL A 31 -13.27 2.39 -18.89
C VAL A 31 -13.15 1.76 -17.51
N LEU A 32 -14.00 2.19 -16.57
CA LEU A 32 -14.03 1.64 -15.20
C LEU A 32 -14.39 0.14 -15.21
N GLU A 33 -15.33 -0.27 -16.06
CA GLU A 33 -15.71 -1.67 -16.24
C GLU A 33 -14.57 -2.50 -16.86
N THR A 34 -13.83 -1.93 -17.81
CA THR A 34 -12.67 -2.57 -18.42
C THR A 34 -11.54 -2.76 -17.41
N GLU A 35 -11.28 -1.76 -16.56
CA GLU A 35 -10.31 -1.85 -15.46
C GLU A 35 -10.72 -2.94 -14.45
N PHE A 36 -12.01 -2.99 -14.09
CA PHE A 36 -12.54 -4.01 -13.20
C PHE A 36 -12.36 -5.43 -13.78
N ARG A 37 -12.76 -5.64 -15.05
CA ARG A 37 -12.60 -6.95 -15.71
C ARG A 37 -11.14 -7.36 -15.82
N SER A 38 -10.26 -6.42 -16.17
CA SER A 38 -8.82 -6.65 -16.24
C SER A 38 -8.23 -7.06 -14.88
N LEU A 39 -8.70 -6.45 -13.80
CA LEU A 39 -8.33 -6.83 -12.44
C LEU A 39 -8.77 -8.27 -12.14
N VAL A 40 -10.04 -8.60 -12.37
CA VAL A 40 -10.60 -9.93 -12.12
C VAL A 40 -9.83 -11.00 -12.90
N ASP A 41 -9.59 -10.79 -14.19
CA ASP A 41 -8.82 -11.70 -15.04
C ASP A 41 -7.38 -11.88 -14.55
N ALA A 42 -6.73 -10.79 -14.13
CA ALA A 42 -5.37 -10.84 -13.61
C ALA A 42 -5.29 -11.65 -12.31
N ILE A 43 -6.29 -11.52 -11.42
CA ILE A 43 -6.32 -12.27 -10.16
C ILE A 43 -6.62 -13.76 -10.43
N TRP A 44 -7.57 -14.08 -11.32
CA TRP A 44 -7.88 -15.48 -11.67
C TRP A 44 -6.67 -16.21 -12.28
N LYS A 45 -5.87 -15.52 -13.10
CA LYS A 45 -4.64 -16.07 -13.70
C LYS A 45 -3.57 -16.39 -12.65
N MET A 46 -3.62 -15.82 -11.45
CA MET A 46 -2.64 -16.08 -10.40
C MET A 46 -2.82 -17.44 -9.68
N LYS A 47 -3.81 -18.27 -10.06
CA LYS A 47 -4.10 -19.57 -9.40
C LYS A 47 -4.15 -19.44 -7.87
N MET A 48 -5.07 -18.61 -7.42
CA MET A 48 -5.27 -18.27 -6.01
C MET A 48 -5.79 -19.47 -5.20
N LEU A 49 -5.39 -19.55 -3.92
CA LEU A 49 -5.95 -20.50 -2.94
C LEU A 49 -7.45 -20.25 -2.71
N ASP A 50 -8.22 -21.29 -2.36
CA ASP A 50 -9.69 -21.29 -2.23
C ASP A 50 -10.29 -20.13 -1.41
N GLU A 51 -9.58 -19.64 -0.39
CA GLU A 51 -10.04 -18.52 0.44
C GLU A 51 -10.02 -17.18 -0.31
N LYS A 52 -9.00 -16.95 -1.13
CA LYS A 52 -8.86 -15.75 -1.96
C LYS A 52 -9.90 -15.73 -3.09
N GLU A 53 -10.31 -16.90 -3.56
CA GLU A 53 -11.41 -17.05 -4.52
C GLU A 53 -12.74 -16.51 -3.98
N LYS A 54 -13.03 -16.76 -2.69
CA LYS A 54 -14.23 -16.24 -2.03
C LYS A 54 -14.24 -14.71 -1.99
N TYR A 55 -13.08 -14.08 -1.77
CA TYR A 55 -12.96 -12.61 -1.81
C TYR A 55 -13.24 -12.04 -3.19
N ILE A 56 -12.70 -12.66 -4.25
CA ILE A 56 -12.95 -12.23 -5.63
C ILE A 56 -14.44 -12.35 -5.97
N LYS A 57 -15.08 -13.47 -5.61
CA LYS A 57 -16.52 -13.66 -5.80
C LYS A 57 -17.34 -12.58 -5.10
N LYS A 58 -16.98 -12.19 -3.87
CA LYS A 58 -17.61 -11.07 -3.17
C LYS A 58 -17.41 -9.74 -3.89
N ILE A 59 -16.21 -9.47 -4.40
CA ILE A 59 -15.89 -8.26 -5.18
C ILE A 59 -16.73 -8.18 -6.45
N VAL A 60 -16.87 -9.30 -7.18
CA VAL A 60 -17.74 -9.39 -8.38
C VAL A 60 -19.20 -9.11 -8.02
N VAL A 61 -19.71 -9.71 -6.94
CA VAL A 61 -21.08 -9.42 -6.47
C VAL A 61 -21.26 -7.94 -6.12
N LYS A 62 -20.29 -7.32 -5.45
CA LYS A 62 -20.34 -5.88 -5.14
C LYS A 62 -20.27 -5.00 -6.38
N TRP A 63 -19.52 -5.40 -7.39
CA TRP A 63 -19.49 -4.73 -8.68
C TRP A 63 -20.86 -4.79 -9.39
N GLU A 64 -21.53 -5.94 -9.38
CA GLU A 64 -22.89 -6.06 -9.91
C GLU A 64 -23.90 -5.19 -9.13
N GLN A 65 -23.77 -5.12 -7.80
CA GLN A 65 -24.58 -4.23 -6.96
C GLN A 65 -24.37 -2.75 -7.32
N LEU A 66 -23.12 -2.36 -7.62
CA LEU A 66 -22.76 -1.02 -8.08
C LEU A 66 -23.52 -0.65 -9.37
N LYS A 67 -23.59 -1.60 -10.32
CA LYS A 67 -24.36 -1.45 -11.57
C LYS A 67 -25.85 -1.31 -11.31
N GLN A 68 -26.39 -2.09 -10.38
CA GLN A 68 -27.80 -1.99 -9.96
C GLN A 68 -28.13 -0.68 -9.22
N CYS A 69 -27.12 -0.05 -8.59
CA CYS A 69 -27.23 1.26 -7.96
C CYS A 69 -27.05 2.42 -8.95
N GLU A 70 -27.30 2.18 -10.24
CA GLU A 70 -27.37 3.20 -11.28
C GLU A 70 -26.05 3.97 -11.51
N ILE A 71 -24.90 3.37 -11.21
CA ILE A 71 -23.60 4.02 -11.46
C ILE A 71 -23.43 4.38 -12.94
N GLN A 72 -23.94 3.56 -13.86
CA GLN A 72 -23.89 3.85 -15.29
C GLN A 72 -24.69 5.11 -15.62
N SER A 73 -25.88 5.26 -15.04
CA SER A 73 -26.72 6.45 -15.18
C SER A 73 -26.01 7.69 -14.61
N PHE A 74 -25.31 7.56 -13.48
CA PHE A 74 -24.54 8.65 -12.87
C PHE A 74 -23.44 9.18 -13.81
N PHE A 75 -22.78 8.31 -14.58
CA PHE A 75 -21.82 8.74 -15.61
C PHE A 75 -22.48 9.45 -16.80
N GLN A 76 -23.73 9.13 -17.12
CA GLN A 76 -24.48 9.70 -18.26
C GLN A 76 -25.21 11.00 -17.92
N MET A 77 -25.62 11.18 -16.66
CA MET A 77 -26.27 12.39 -16.20
C MET A 77 -25.24 13.51 -16.10
N SER A 78 -25.47 14.66 -16.72
CA SER A 78 -24.51 15.78 -16.75
C SER A 78 -24.69 16.77 -15.60
N LYS A 79 -25.77 16.65 -14.81
CA LYS A 79 -26.19 17.65 -13.82
C LYS A 79 -26.22 17.16 -12.37
N GLU A 80 -26.07 15.87 -12.10
CA GLU A 80 -26.05 15.38 -10.72
C GLU A 80 -24.74 15.79 -10.04
N SER A 81 -24.85 16.61 -8.99
CA SER A 81 -23.70 17.02 -8.19
C SER A 81 -23.38 16.03 -7.08
N ASN A 82 -24.36 15.21 -6.68
CA ASN A 82 -24.28 14.36 -5.50
C ASN A 82 -24.53 12.90 -5.89
N LEU A 83 -23.75 12.00 -5.33
CA LEU A 83 -24.03 10.57 -5.39
C LEU A 83 -25.27 10.25 -4.54
N ASN A 84 -26.12 9.36 -5.02
CA ASN A 84 -27.17 8.77 -4.19
C ASN A 84 -26.51 8.04 -3.00
N PRO A 85 -27.03 8.17 -1.76
CA PRO A 85 -26.52 7.45 -0.59
C PRO A 85 -26.32 5.93 -0.79
N ARG A 86 -27.16 5.29 -1.61
CA ARG A 86 -27.01 3.86 -1.94
C ARG A 86 -25.75 3.59 -2.77
N LEU A 87 -25.49 4.45 -3.75
CA LEU A 87 -24.32 4.35 -4.60
C LEU A 87 -23.04 4.69 -3.83
N ASP A 88 -23.09 5.72 -2.98
CA ASP A 88 -21.99 6.10 -2.08
C ASP A 88 -21.59 4.96 -1.12
N SER A 89 -22.58 4.32 -0.50
CA SER A 89 -22.37 3.15 0.37
C SER A 89 -21.82 1.95 -0.42
N ALA A 90 -22.33 1.70 -1.63
CA ALA A 90 -21.85 0.62 -2.48
C ALA A 90 -20.39 0.83 -2.94
N ILE A 91 -20.02 2.07 -3.32
CA ILE A 91 -18.66 2.45 -3.66
C ILE A 91 -17.73 2.24 -2.46
N SER A 92 -18.13 2.72 -1.28
CA SER A 92 -17.35 2.58 -0.05
C SER A 92 -17.11 1.10 0.29
N SER A 93 -18.16 0.26 0.22
CA SER A 93 -18.06 -1.17 0.46
C SER A 93 -17.14 -1.90 -0.54
N LEU A 94 -17.18 -1.51 -1.82
CA LEU A 94 -16.29 -2.07 -2.83
C LEU A 94 -14.83 -1.65 -2.59
N CYS A 95 -14.58 -0.38 -2.24
CA CYS A 95 -13.27 0.12 -1.88
C CYS A 95 -12.66 -0.64 -0.68
N GLU A 96 -13.44 -0.91 0.36
CA GLU A 96 -12.99 -1.70 1.51
C GLU A 96 -12.58 -3.12 1.11
N LEU A 97 -13.38 -3.80 0.29
CA LEU A 97 -13.02 -5.15 -0.18
C LEU A 97 -11.77 -5.16 -1.05
N LEU A 98 -11.59 -4.14 -1.90
CA LEU A 98 -10.37 -3.99 -2.70
C LEU A 98 -9.13 -3.73 -1.85
N ARG A 99 -9.26 -2.97 -0.74
CA ARG A 99 -8.17 -2.78 0.23
C ARG A 99 -7.80 -4.07 0.94
N LEU A 100 -8.78 -4.82 1.43
CA LEU A 100 -8.55 -6.14 2.05
C LEU A 100 -7.87 -7.11 1.07
N LEU A 101 -8.31 -7.10 -0.20
CA LEU A 101 -7.67 -7.91 -1.24
C LEU A 101 -6.22 -7.50 -1.48
N PHE A 102 -5.93 -6.20 -1.48
CA PHE A 102 -4.56 -5.69 -1.59
C PHE A 102 -3.70 -6.17 -0.42
N GLU A 103 -4.22 -6.09 0.81
CA GLU A 103 -3.52 -6.57 1.99
C GLU A 103 -3.19 -8.06 1.88
N GLU A 104 -4.17 -8.89 1.50
CA GLU A 104 -3.99 -10.35 1.42
C GLU A 104 -3.11 -10.84 0.25
N ILE A 105 -3.14 -10.14 -0.88
CA ILE A 105 -2.38 -10.55 -2.08
C ILE A 105 -0.99 -9.92 -2.11
N ILE A 106 -0.82 -8.71 -1.56
CA ILE A 106 0.40 -7.92 -1.73
C ILE A 106 1.04 -7.60 -0.39
N ALA A 107 0.34 -6.95 0.53
CA ALA A 107 0.97 -6.49 1.78
C ALA A 107 1.45 -7.65 2.66
N ASN A 108 0.58 -8.62 2.95
CA ASN A 108 0.91 -9.76 3.81
C ASN A 108 2.03 -10.64 3.23
N PRO A 109 2.05 -10.98 1.93
CA PRO A 109 3.19 -11.66 1.33
C PRO A 109 4.49 -10.85 1.36
N CYS A 110 4.43 -9.53 1.12
CA CYS A 110 5.61 -8.67 1.22
C CYS A 110 6.16 -8.60 2.65
N LEU A 111 5.29 -8.45 3.64
CA LEU A 111 5.67 -8.45 5.05
C LEU A 111 6.29 -9.79 5.46
N LYS A 112 5.67 -10.91 5.09
CA LYS A 112 6.25 -12.24 5.32
C LYS A 112 7.58 -12.42 4.60
N TYR A 113 7.71 -11.90 3.39
CA TYR A 113 8.97 -11.90 2.67
C TYR A 113 10.02 -11.11 3.44
N GLU A 114 9.75 -9.87 3.87
CA GLU A 114 10.66 -9.05 4.66
C GLU A 114 11.05 -9.72 5.99
N GLU A 115 10.10 -10.30 6.71
CA GLU A 115 10.34 -11.08 7.93
C GLU A 115 11.24 -12.29 7.66
N SER A 116 11.05 -12.97 6.54
CA SER A 116 11.86 -14.13 6.13
C SER A 116 13.22 -13.75 5.49
N THR A 117 13.34 -12.53 4.98
CA THR A 117 14.56 -11.97 4.37
C THR A 117 15.28 -10.98 5.29
N HIS A 118 15.05 -11.06 6.60
CA HIS A 118 16.07 -10.71 7.58
C HIS A 118 17.32 -11.54 7.31
N ASN A 119 18.14 -11.05 6.36
CA ASN A 119 19.35 -11.70 5.91
C ASN A 119 20.32 -11.65 7.09
N SER A 120 20.53 -12.80 7.74
CA SER A 120 21.38 -12.91 8.94
C SER A 120 22.75 -12.31 8.68
N GLU A 121 23.27 -12.42 7.45
CA GLU A 121 24.52 -11.79 7.02
C GLU A 121 24.50 -10.26 7.12
N HIS A 122 23.41 -9.60 6.71
CA HIS A 122 23.30 -8.13 6.83
C HIS A 122 23.18 -7.68 8.29
N GLN A 123 22.44 -8.43 9.11
CA GLN A 123 22.38 -8.17 10.55
C GLN A 123 23.75 -8.39 11.22
N GLU A 124 24.45 -9.46 10.86
CA GLU A 124 25.80 -9.74 11.35
C GLU A 124 26.79 -8.64 10.94
N VAL A 125 26.74 -8.17 9.69
CA VAL A 125 27.57 -7.05 9.22
C VAL A 125 27.26 -5.77 10.00
N LEU A 126 25.98 -5.44 10.24
CA LEU A 126 25.59 -4.28 11.04
C LEU A 126 26.05 -4.39 12.50
N ILE A 127 25.93 -5.57 13.10
CA ILE A 127 26.44 -5.85 14.44
C ILE A 127 27.98 -5.72 14.48
N HIS A 128 28.68 -6.17 13.43
CA HIS A 128 30.13 -6.06 13.34
C HIS A 128 30.59 -4.60 13.20
N LEU A 129 29.89 -3.82 12.36
CA LEU A 129 30.13 -2.39 12.22
C LEU A 129 29.86 -1.64 13.52
N GLN A 130 28.81 -1.97 14.26
CA GLN A 130 28.55 -1.40 15.59
C GLN A 130 29.67 -1.71 16.58
N LYS A 131 30.14 -2.96 16.63
CA LYS A 131 31.28 -3.35 17.50
C LYS A 131 32.55 -2.59 17.16
N LEU A 132 32.85 -2.42 15.87
CA LEU A 132 34.00 -1.62 15.41
C LEU A 132 33.84 -0.15 15.78
N GLY A 133 32.65 0.43 15.63
CA GLY A 133 32.34 1.80 16.02
C GLY A 133 32.55 2.05 17.52
N ILE A 134 32.02 1.17 18.38
CA ILE A 134 32.19 1.25 19.84
C ILE A 134 33.67 1.20 20.21
N LYS A 135 34.42 0.25 19.63
CA LYS A 135 35.86 0.13 19.90
C LYS A 135 36.61 1.42 19.54
N ARG A 136 36.35 1.97 18.35
CA ARG A 136 37.01 3.20 17.88
C ARG A 136 36.68 4.41 18.75
N LEU A 137 35.44 4.50 19.23
CA LEU A 137 35.03 5.57 20.15
C LEU A 137 35.74 5.47 21.50
N ASN A 138 35.89 4.25 22.03
CA ASN A 138 36.65 4.01 23.26
C ASN A 138 38.14 4.35 23.08
N ASP A 139 38.77 3.91 21.98
CA ASP A 139 40.18 4.21 21.70
C ASP A 139 40.42 5.74 21.63
N VAL A 140 39.47 6.50 21.06
CA VAL A 140 39.53 7.96 21.01
C VAL A 140 39.31 8.58 22.39
N ALA A 141 38.39 8.04 23.19
CA ALA A 141 38.16 8.50 24.56
C ALA A 141 39.42 8.33 25.42
N ASP A 142 40.03 7.14 25.38
CA ASP A 142 41.27 6.83 26.10
C ASP A 142 42.42 7.76 25.67
N PHE A 143 42.57 8.00 24.36
CA PHE A 143 43.56 8.94 23.85
C PHE A 143 43.34 10.37 24.36
N LEU A 144 42.08 10.84 24.35
CA LEU A 144 41.74 12.17 24.84
C LEU A 144 41.98 12.30 26.34
N GLU A 145 41.72 11.25 27.12
CA GLU A 145 41.99 11.21 28.56
C GLU A 145 43.49 11.30 28.85
N VAL A 146 44.31 10.50 28.17
CA VAL A 146 45.78 10.56 28.28
C VAL A 146 46.29 11.95 27.91
N LYS A 147 45.81 12.53 26.80
CA LYS A 147 46.22 13.86 26.34
C LYS A 147 45.77 14.97 27.30
N ALA A 148 44.58 14.88 27.87
CA ALA A 148 44.10 15.82 28.87
C ALA A 148 44.96 15.76 30.13
N MET A 149 45.31 14.56 30.61
CA MET A 149 46.16 14.35 31.77
C MET A 149 47.58 14.90 31.54
N GLN A 150 48.17 14.67 30.36
CA GLN A 150 49.46 15.27 29.99
C GLN A 150 49.40 16.81 29.94
N ASN A 151 48.35 17.38 29.36
CA ASN A 151 48.18 18.83 29.29
C ASN A 151 47.99 19.47 30.68
N ILE A 152 47.20 18.85 31.56
CA ILE A 152 47.05 19.31 32.96
C ILE A 152 48.41 19.28 33.65
N THR A 153 49.15 18.18 33.51
CA THR A 153 50.45 18.00 34.16
C THR A 153 51.48 19.03 33.66
N MET A 154 51.50 19.35 32.35
CA MET A 154 52.39 20.38 31.81
C MET A 154 51.96 21.82 32.12
N SER A 155 50.67 22.09 32.30
CA SER A 155 50.16 23.41 32.70
C SER A 155 50.33 23.68 34.21
N SER A 156 50.77 22.69 34.98
CA SER A 156 50.97 22.75 36.43
C SER A 156 52.44 23.04 36.83
N TYR A 157 53.31 23.28 35.85
CA TYR A 157 54.71 23.74 36.01
C TYR A 157 54.83 25.20 35.57
#